data_AF-A0A7W1A5E0-F1
#
_entry.id   AF-A0A7W1A5E0-F1
#
_cell.length_a   1.000
_cell.length_b   1.000
_cell.length_c   1.000
_cell.angle_alpha   90.00
_cell.angle_beta   90.00
_cell.angle_gamma   90.00
#
_symmetry.space_group_name_H-M   'P 1'
#
loop_
_entity.id
_entity.type
_entity.pdbx_description
1 polymer ?
#
loop_
_entity_poly.entity_id
_entity_poly.type
_entity_poly.pdbx_seq_one_letter_code
_entity_poly.pdbx_strand_id
1 'polypeptide(L)'
;MHFASLARRTAIVSSLLIVCSAHIGSPDAVYEGAAGPYHVFVRVETPPVVPGVANVFVRVTGAGVQEVGVQANRYDALAAAPPPERAKPVEGEANLYSAPLWMMSGGSNSVSVYVRGALGSGKAVIPVVVVASRMLALDPRLGAGLIVVGTFLFVGLITIVGAAFREGVLAPGEQPDGGRKVKARTAMALTTAFMALVLFGGSKWWTGEERAFRRSIFKPLKASAEATTGNAPRLNFLISDSIWRMRNDSAWLRRNSASRWTPIIPDHGKLMHLFAVREPDLSAFAHLHPVTADSVTFSAALPPLPPGRYRVYGDIVHESGFT
;
A
#
# COMPACT_ATOMS: atom_id res chain seq x y z
N MET A 1 -0.04 -10.01 48.29
CA MET A 1 -1.11 -9.18 47.68
C MET A 1 -0.61 -8.03 46.80
N HIS A 2 0.65 -7.55 46.91
CA HIS A 2 1.15 -6.44 46.09
C HIS A 2 1.35 -6.73 44.58
N PHE A 3 1.77 -7.95 44.22
CA PHE A 3 2.03 -8.34 42.82
C PHE A 3 0.79 -8.31 41.92
N ALA A 4 -0.38 -8.72 42.44
CA ALA A 4 -1.63 -8.69 41.68
C ALA A 4 -2.10 -7.27 41.35
N SER A 5 -1.77 -6.28 42.20
CA SER A 5 -2.10 -4.88 41.96
C SER A 5 -1.22 -4.24 40.88
N LEU A 6 0.04 -4.68 40.77
CA LEU A 6 0.98 -4.18 39.78
C LEU A 6 0.63 -4.70 38.39
N ALA A 7 0.32 -6.00 38.27
CA ALA A 7 -0.12 -6.64 37.02
C ALA A 7 -1.43 -6.05 36.49
N ARG A 8 -2.38 -5.72 37.38
CA ARG A 8 -3.64 -5.07 37.00
C ARG A 8 -3.42 -3.63 36.55
N ARG A 9 -2.49 -2.89 37.18
CA ARG A 9 -2.12 -1.52 36.78
C ARG A 9 -1.38 -1.49 35.44
N THR A 10 -0.44 -2.41 35.19
CA THR A 10 0.23 -2.50 33.88
C THR A 10 -0.73 -2.91 32.78
N ALA A 11 -1.64 -3.87 33.02
CA ALA A 11 -2.67 -4.22 32.05
C ALA A 11 -3.56 -3.03 31.67
N ILE A 12 -4.04 -2.26 32.66
CA ILE A 12 -4.87 -1.07 32.42
C ILE A 12 -4.10 0.01 31.64
N VAL A 13 -2.84 0.27 31.98
CA VAL A 13 -2.00 1.25 31.26
C VAL A 13 -1.73 0.80 29.82
N SER A 14 -1.46 -0.49 29.58
CA SER A 14 -1.31 -1.05 28.24
C SER A 14 -2.59 -0.96 27.42
N SER A 15 -3.76 -1.23 28.03
CA SER A 15 -5.06 -1.08 27.38
C SER A 15 -5.38 0.37 27.02
N LEU A 16 -5.09 1.32 27.92
CA LEU A 16 -5.28 2.76 27.65
C LEU A 16 -4.32 3.29 26.56
N LEU A 17 -3.08 2.82 26.51
CA LEU A 17 -2.13 3.18 25.44
C LEU A 17 -2.58 2.68 24.06
N ILE A 18 -3.28 1.54 24.00
CA ILE A 18 -3.86 1.01 22.76
C ILE A 18 -5.08 1.85 22.34
N VAL A 19 -5.94 2.24 23.29
CA VAL A 19 -7.17 3.01 23.00
C VAL A 19 -6.88 4.48 22.69
N CYS A 20 -5.79 5.04 23.22
CA CYS A 20 -5.37 6.43 22.95
C CYS A 20 -4.37 6.58 21.79
N SER A 21 -4.16 5.53 20.98
CA SER A 21 -3.40 5.67 19.73
C SER A 21 -4.23 6.48 18.74
N ALA A 22 -3.95 7.78 18.68
CA ALA A 22 -4.40 8.63 17.60
C ALA A 22 -3.78 8.11 16.29
N HIS A 23 -4.64 7.82 15.31
CA HIS A 23 -4.19 7.57 13.93
C HIS A 23 -3.66 8.88 13.36
N ILE A 24 -2.34 9.06 13.36
CA ILE A 24 -1.67 10.19 12.71
C ILE A 24 -1.29 9.78 11.29
N GLY A 25 -1.70 10.57 10.29
CA GLY A 25 -1.32 10.43 8.89
C GLY A 25 -2.25 9.52 8.06
N SER A 26 -3.47 9.99 7.78
CA SER A 26 -4.29 9.35 6.74
C SER A 26 -3.58 9.51 5.38
N PRO A 27 -3.43 8.44 4.59
CA PRO A 27 -2.90 8.55 3.23
C PRO A 27 -3.92 9.13 2.24
N ASP A 28 -5.08 9.58 2.74
CA ASP A 28 -6.11 10.22 1.95
C ASP A 28 -5.66 11.62 1.49
N ALA A 29 -6.06 12.01 0.29
CA ALA A 29 -5.88 13.38 -0.19
C ALA A 29 -7.18 14.17 -0.05
N VAL A 30 -7.07 15.42 0.39
CA VAL A 30 -8.18 16.37 0.42
C VAL A 30 -7.78 17.61 -0.37
N TYR A 31 -8.70 18.11 -1.18
CA TYR A 31 -8.51 19.28 -2.01
C TYR A 31 -9.78 20.14 -1.99
N GLU A 32 -9.60 21.45 -1.85
CA GLU A 32 -10.65 22.44 -2.02
C GLU A 32 -10.16 23.50 -3.01
N GLY A 33 -10.99 23.81 -4.00
CA GLY A 33 -10.61 24.77 -5.03
C GLY A 33 -11.60 24.80 -6.18
N ALA A 34 -11.13 25.25 -7.35
CA ALA A 34 -11.98 25.41 -8.54
C ALA A 34 -11.69 24.32 -9.58
N ALA A 35 -12.77 23.72 -10.11
CA ALA A 35 -12.76 22.99 -11.37
C ALA A 35 -13.42 23.88 -12.43
N GLY A 36 -12.63 24.79 -13.03
CA GLY A 36 -13.15 25.82 -13.92
C GLY A 36 -14.14 26.74 -13.19
N PRO A 37 -15.40 26.88 -13.66
CA PRO A 37 -16.40 27.75 -13.02
C PRO A 37 -17.05 27.14 -11.76
N TYR A 38 -16.76 25.88 -11.44
CA TYR A 38 -17.35 25.20 -10.29
C TYR A 38 -16.37 25.15 -9.12
N HIS A 39 -16.86 25.44 -7.92
CA HIS A 39 -16.11 25.18 -6.70
C HIS A 39 -16.28 23.71 -6.32
N VAL A 40 -15.17 23.03 -6.00
CA VAL A 40 -15.16 21.60 -5.67
C VAL A 40 -14.42 21.36 -4.36
N PHE A 41 -14.98 20.45 -3.57
CA PHE A 41 -14.31 19.82 -2.45
C PHE A 41 -14.15 18.34 -2.76
N VAL A 42 -12.91 17.87 -2.84
CA VAL A 42 -12.56 16.52 -3.29
C VAL A 42 -11.85 15.79 -2.16
N ARG A 43 -12.33 14.59 -1.84
CA ARG A 43 -11.63 13.65 -0.96
C ARG A 43 -11.32 12.38 -1.72
N VAL A 44 -10.06 11.99 -1.74
CA VAL A 44 -9.60 10.73 -2.34
C VAL A 44 -9.17 9.80 -1.21
N GLU A 45 -9.96 8.75 -0.98
CA GLU A 45 -9.60 7.68 -0.06
C GLU A 45 -8.68 6.70 -0.78
N THR A 46 -7.41 6.62 -0.36
CA THR A 46 -6.41 5.81 -1.07
C THR A 46 -6.52 4.33 -0.71
N PRO A 47 -6.29 3.42 -1.68
CA PRO A 47 -6.42 2.00 -1.42
C PRO A 47 -5.28 1.50 -0.52
N PRO A 48 -5.55 0.55 0.39
CA PRO A 48 -4.52 -0.02 1.27
C PRO A 48 -3.54 -0.97 0.54
N VAL A 49 -3.86 -1.36 -0.69
CA VAL A 49 -3.10 -2.27 -1.56
C VAL A 49 -2.95 -1.64 -2.94
N VAL A 50 -1.90 -2.05 -3.66
CA VAL A 50 -1.61 -1.58 -5.02
C VAL A 50 -1.28 -2.79 -5.91
N PRO A 51 -1.93 -2.96 -7.08
CA PRO A 51 -3.09 -2.21 -7.57
C PRO A 51 -4.30 -2.30 -6.62
N GLY A 52 -5.12 -1.25 -6.59
CA GLY A 52 -6.30 -1.20 -5.71
C GLY A 52 -7.30 -0.13 -6.14
N VAL A 53 -8.48 -0.15 -5.53
CA VAL A 53 -9.57 0.79 -5.83
C VAL A 53 -9.60 1.91 -4.79
N ALA A 54 -9.34 3.15 -5.22
CA ALA A 54 -9.59 4.35 -4.45
C ALA A 54 -11.07 4.73 -4.51
N ASN A 55 -11.60 5.35 -3.46
CA ASN A 55 -12.92 5.98 -3.51
C ASN A 55 -12.73 7.50 -3.61
N VAL A 56 -13.25 8.09 -4.68
CA VAL A 56 -13.20 9.54 -4.90
C VAL A 56 -14.56 10.12 -4.59
N PHE A 57 -14.60 11.07 -3.65
CA PHE A 57 -15.77 11.86 -3.32
C PHE A 57 -15.57 13.28 -3.83
N VAL A 58 -16.53 13.79 -4.59
CA VAL A 58 -16.51 15.13 -5.16
C VAL A 58 -17.79 15.83 -4.76
N ARG A 59 -17.67 16.85 -3.90
CA ARG A 59 -18.75 17.79 -3.64
C ARG A 59 -18.59 19.00 -4.55
N VAL A 60 -19.64 19.35 -5.28
CA VAL A 60 -19.62 20.46 -6.22
C VAL A 60 -20.57 21.55 -5.75
N THR A 61 -20.08 22.78 -5.63
CA THR A 61 -20.93 23.94 -5.32
C THR A 61 -21.20 24.70 -6.62
N GLY A 62 -22.47 24.83 -6.98
CA GLY A 62 -22.94 25.50 -8.19
C GLY A 62 -24.20 24.83 -8.75
N ALA A 63 -25.11 25.62 -9.32
CA ALA A 63 -26.32 25.08 -9.95
C ALA A 63 -26.02 24.50 -11.33
N GLY A 64 -26.81 23.50 -11.75
CA GLY A 64 -26.79 22.98 -13.12
C GLY A 64 -25.64 22.04 -13.45
N VAL A 65 -25.05 21.36 -12.46
CA VAL A 65 -24.08 20.27 -12.69
C VAL A 65 -24.80 19.12 -13.42
N GLN A 66 -24.24 18.70 -14.56
CA GLN A 66 -24.78 17.61 -15.37
C GLN A 66 -23.96 16.33 -15.23
N GLU A 67 -22.64 16.45 -15.14
CA GLU A 67 -21.73 15.31 -15.11
C GLU A 67 -20.48 15.62 -14.29
N VAL A 68 -20.06 14.66 -13.48
CA VAL A 68 -18.77 14.65 -12.78
C VAL A 68 -18.00 13.42 -13.23
N GLY A 69 -16.76 13.61 -13.68
CA GLY A 69 -15.86 12.54 -14.10
C GLY A 69 -14.59 12.54 -13.28
N VAL A 70 -14.02 11.36 -13.03
CA VAL A 70 -12.75 11.19 -12.31
C VAL A 70 -11.77 10.35 -13.14
N GLN A 71 -10.49 10.66 -13.07
CA GLN A 71 -9.46 9.96 -13.83
C GLN A 71 -8.16 9.92 -13.04
N ALA A 72 -7.54 8.75 -12.95
CA ALA A 72 -6.22 8.59 -12.34
C ALA A 72 -5.12 8.82 -13.39
N ASN A 73 -4.04 9.47 -12.98
CA ASN A 73 -2.83 9.56 -13.78
C ASN A 73 -1.58 9.47 -12.91
N ARG A 74 -0.57 8.73 -13.36
CA ARG A 74 0.73 8.65 -12.68
C ARG A 74 1.62 9.83 -13.10
N TYR A 75 2.48 10.29 -12.19
CA TYR A 75 3.32 11.49 -12.43
C TYR A 75 4.22 11.41 -13.69
N ASP A 76 4.67 10.20 -14.07
CA ASP A 76 5.57 9.91 -15.20
C ASP A 76 4.88 9.17 -16.35
N ALA A 77 3.54 9.17 -16.39
CA ALA A 77 2.80 8.46 -17.43
C ALA A 77 3.04 9.08 -18.80
N LEU A 78 3.58 8.28 -19.73
CA LEU A 78 3.79 8.67 -21.14
C LEU A 78 2.61 8.30 -22.03
N ALA A 79 1.76 7.36 -21.60
CA ALA A 79 0.57 6.93 -22.30
C ALA A 79 -0.63 7.80 -21.93
N ALA A 80 -1.62 7.89 -22.83
CA ALA A 80 -2.88 8.52 -22.52
C ALA A 80 -3.55 7.80 -21.34
N ALA A 81 -4.01 8.57 -20.35
CA ALA A 81 -4.76 8.02 -19.24
C ALA A 81 -6.09 7.41 -19.75
N PRO A 82 -6.60 6.35 -19.11
CA PRO A 82 -7.91 5.79 -19.45
C PRO A 82 -9.01 6.86 -19.43
N PRO A 83 -10.09 6.75 -20.22
CA PRO A 83 -11.19 7.72 -20.19
C PRO A 83 -11.70 7.96 -18.76
N PRO A 84 -12.14 9.19 -18.42
CA PRO A 84 -12.67 9.46 -17.09
C PRO A 84 -13.87 8.58 -16.74
N GLU A 85 -13.87 8.03 -15.53
CA GLU A 85 -14.99 7.29 -14.94
C GLU A 85 -16.06 8.29 -14.49
N ARG A 86 -17.34 8.00 -14.80
CA ARG A 86 -18.46 8.85 -14.37
C ARG A 86 -18.77 8.64 -12.89
N ALA A 87 -18.72 9.72 -12.12
CA ALA A 87 -19.14 9.69 -10.72
C ALA A 87 -20.66 9.71 -10.61
N LYS A 88 -21.17 8.93 -9.65
CA LYS A 88 -22.60 8.78 -9.37
C LYS A 88 -22.99 9.70 -8.22
N PRO A 89 -24.18 10.32 -8.24
CA PRO A 89 -24.66 11.07 -7.09
C PRO A 89 -24.82 10.14 -5.88
N VAL A 90 -24.48 10.64 -4.69
CA VAL A 90 -24.63 9.90 -3.44
C VAL A 90 -26.06 10.07 -2.92
N GLU A 91 -26.72 8.97 -2.61
CA GLU A 91 -28.10 8.98 -2.10
C GLU A 91 -28.20 9.73 -0.76
N GLY A 92 -29.19 10.61 -0.63
CA GLY A 92 -29.40 11.42 0.56
C GLY A 92 -28.51 12.67 0.68
N GLU A 93 -27.55 12.87 -0.22
CA GLU A 93 -26.59 13.98 -0.17
C GLU A 93 -26.62 14.84 -1.43
N ALA A 94 -27.11 16.07 -1.32
CA ALA A 94 -27.16 16.99 -2.44
C ALA A 94 -25.75 17.39 -2.91
N ASN A 95 -25.55 17.36 -4.23
CA ASN A 95 -24.32 17.77 -4.92
C ASN A 95 -23.04 17.01 -4.48
N LEU A 96 -23.18 15.81 -3.90
CA LEU A 96 -22.08 14.91 -3.62
C LEU A 96 -22.08 13.78 -4.65
N TYR A 97 -20.92 13.52 -5.24
CA TYR A 97 -20.71 12.45 -6.22
C TYR A 97 -19.61 11.52 -5.73
N SER A 98 -19.74 10.22 -6.02
CA SER A 98 -18.72 9.22 -5.72
C SER A 98 -18.38 8.36 -6.93
N ALA A 99 -17.11 7.97 -7.02
CA ALA A 99 -16.61 7.06 -8.05
C ALA A 99 -15.52 6.15 -7.50
N PRO A 100 -15.60 4.82 -7.74
CA PRO A 100 -14.46 3.94 -7.56
C PRO A 100 -13.43 4.22 -8.67
N LEU A 101 -12.16 4.32 -8.31
CA LEU A 101 -11.08 4.63 -9.24
C LEU A 101 -9.91 3.66 -9.05
N TRP A 102 -9.56 2.91 -10.10
CA TRP A 102 -8.44 1.98 -10.06
C TRP A 102 -7.10 2.72 -10.06
N MET A 103 -6.32 2.50 -9.01
CA MET A 103 -4.94 2.95 -8.89
C MET A 103 -4.02 1.77 -9.21
N MET A 104 -3.43 1.80 -10.41
CA MET A 104 -2.63 0.68 -10.93
C MET A 104 -1.20 0.65 -10.41
N SER A 105 -0.71 1.77 -9.85
CA SER A 105 0.68 1.94 -9.46
C SER A 105 0.81 2.80 -8.22
N GLY A 106 1.77 2.44 -7.37
CA GLY A 106 2.12 3.21 -6.18
C GLY A 106 3.04 4.38 -6.53
N GLY A 107 3.34 5.20 -5.52
CA GLY A 107 4.10 6.42 -5.64
C GLY A 107 3.22 7.63 -5.90
N SER A 108 3.79 8.64 -6.56
CA SER A 108 3.08 9.87 -6.87
C SER A 108 2.11 9.70 -8.03
N ASN A 109 0.85 10.00 -7.77
CA ASN A 109 -0.24 9.97 -8.72
C ASN A 109 -1.03 11.29 -8.63
N SER A 110 -2.01 11.43 -9.51
CA SER A 110 -2.98 12.50 -9.49
C SER A 110 -4.36 11.95 -9.81
N VAL A 111 -5.38 12.59 -9.25
CA VAL A 111 -6.78 12.39 -9.61
C VAL A 111 -7.25 13.66 -10.28
N SER A 112 -7.58 13.56 -11.57
CA SER A 112 -8.23 14.63 -12.32
C SER A 112 -9.74 14.54 -12.12
N VAL A 113 -10.36 15.62 -11.66
CA VAL A 113 -11.80 15.76 -11.54
C VAL A 113 -12.29 16.69 -12.64
N TYR A 114 -13.24 16.21 -13.44
CA TYR A 114 -13.88 16.94 -14.51
C TYR A 114 -15.31 17.26 -14.09
N VAL A 115 -15.73 18.52 -14.23
CA VAL A 115 -17.12 18.93 -13.97
C VAL A 115 -17.67 19.57 -15.23
N ARG A 116 -18.87 19.13 -15.65
CA ARG A 116 -19.61 19.70 -16.77
C ARG A 116 -21.02 20.04 -16.33
N GLY A 117 -21.51 21.19 -16.78
CA GLY A 117 -22.86 21.66 -16.47
C GLY A 117 -23.21 22.95 -17.19
N ALA A 118 -24.26 23.62 -16.70
CA ALA A 118 -24.80 24.85 -17.29
C ALA A 118 -23.81 26.01 -17.36
N LEU A 119 -22.84 26.10 -16.43
CA LEU A 119 -21.81 27.15 -16.40
C LEU A 119 -20.60 26.83 -17.32
N GLY A 120 -20.63 25.72 -18.05
CA GLY A 120 -19.53 25.22 -18.87
C GLY A 120 -18.84 24.00 -18.27
N SER A 121 -17.56 23.80 -18.62
CA SER A 121 -16.75 22.68 -18.15
C SER A 121 -15.48 23.14 -17.46
N GLY A 122 -15.00 22.37 -16.48
CA GLY A 122 -13.75 22.63 -15.79
C GLY A 122 -13.05 21.37 -15.31
N LYS A 123 -11.78 21.53 -14.96
CA LYS A 123 -10.90 20.46 -14.48
C LYS A 123 -10.16 20.92 -13.23
N ALA A 124 -10.11 20.07 -12.22
CA ALA A 124 -9.19 20.16 -11.09
C ALA A 124 -8.24 18.96 -11.11
N VAL A 125 -6.98 19.16 -10.70
CA VAL A 125 -5.98 18.09 -10.59
C VAL A 125 -5.54 18.01 -9.14
N ILE A 126 -5.80 16.87 -8.52
CA ILE A 126 -5.51 16.62 -7.11
C ILE A 126 -4.29 15.71 -7.05
N PRO A 127 -3.15 16.14 -6.48
CA PRO A 127 -2.02 15.25 -6.25
C PRO A 127 -2.37 14.22 -5.17
N VAL A 128 -2.01 12.96 -5.40
CA VAL A 128 -2.32 11.83 -4.50
C VAL A 128 -1.12 10.91 -4.42
N VAL A 129 -0.63 10.65 -3.22
CA VAL A 129 0.37 9.63 -2.97
C VAL A 129 -0.33 8.30 -2.71
N VAL A 130 0.00 7.27 -3.50
CA VAL A 130 -0.57 5.93 -3.34
C VAL A 130 0.50 4.98 -2.84
N VAL A 131 0.31 4.39 -1.67
CA VAL A 131 1.24 3.44 -1.08
C VAL A 131 0.52 2.17 -0.64
N ALA A 132 1.13 1.01 -0.88
CA ALA A 132 0.68 -0.23 -0.28
C ALA A 132 1.07 -0.21 1.20
N SER A 133 0.07 -0.14 2.09
CA SER A 133 0.26 -0.04 3.54
C SER A 133 0.07 -1.37 4.26
N ARG A 134 -0.67 -2.31 3.65
CA ARG A 134 -0.93 -3.64 4.22
C ARG A 134 -1.18 -4.69 3.14
N MET A 135 -1.25 -5.95 3.57
CA MET A 135 -1.80 -7.05 2.78
C MET A 135 -3.21 -7.36 3.25
N LEU A 136 -4.09 -7.69 2.31
CA LEU A 136 -5.40 -8.25 2.62
C LEU A 136 -5.26 -9.74 2.82
N ALA A 137 -5.73 -10.25 3.96
CA ALA A 137 -5.82 -11.68 4.21
C ALA A 137 -7.04 -12.25 3.48
N LEU A 138 -6.93 -13.50 3.01
CA LEU A 138 -8.07 -14.23 2.50
C LEU A 138 -9.06 -14.48 3.64
N ASP A 139 -10.36 -14.25 3.38
CA ASP A 139 -11.40 -14.60 4.35
C ASP A 139 -11.32 -16.10 4.69
N PRO A 140 -11.28 -16.48 5.98
CA PRO A 140 -11.10 -17.88 6.37
C PRO A 140 -12.20 -18.82 5.87
N ARG A 141 -13.44 -18.33 5.74
CA ARG A 141 -14.58 -19.14 5.29
C ARG A 141 -14.50 -19.39 3.79
N LEU A 142 -14.18 -18.34 3.02
CA LEU A 142 -13.90 -18.47 1.60
C LEU A 142 -12.71 -19.44 1.38
N GLY A 143 -11.64 -19.29 2.16
CA GLY A 143 -10.50 -20.20 2.12
C GLY A 143 -10.88 -21.66 2.39
N ALA A 144 -11.68 -21.91 3.42
CA ALA A 144 -12.20 -23.26 3.71
C ALA A 144 -13.06 -23.81 2.56
N GLY A 145 -13.94 -22.99 1.98
CA GLY A 145 -14.75 -23.37 0.83
C GLY A 145 -13.91 -23.75 -0.39
N LEU A 146 -12.87 -22.97 -0.70
CA LEU A 146 -11.94 -23.26 -1.79
C LEU A 146 -11.15 -24.55 -1.54
N ILE A 147 -10.77 -24.85 -0.29
CA ILE A 147 -10.11 -26.11 0.06
C ILE A 147 -11.06 -27.29 -0.20
N VAL A 148 -12.32 -27.22 0.25
CA VAL A 148 -13.30 -28.28 0.04
C VAL A 148 -13.53 -28.53 -1.45
N VAL A 149 -13.80 -27.48 -2.23
CA VAL A 149 -14.00 -27.59 -3.68
C VAL A 149 -12.72 -28.10 -4.36
N GLY A 150 -11.55 -27.59 -3.97
CA GLY A 150 -10.27 -28.03 -4.50
C GLY A 150 -9.98 -29.51 -4.22
N THR A 151 -10.24 -29.99 -3.01
CA THR A 151 -10.12 -31.42 -2.66
C THR A 151 -11.11 -32.27 -3.43
N PHE A 152 -12.37 -31.82 -3.57
CA PHE A 152 -13.37 -32.53 -4.36
C PHE A 152 -12.93 -32.67 -5.82
N LEU A 153 -12.46 -31.59 -6.46
CA LEU A 153 -11.95 -31.61 -7.83
C LEU A 153 -10.70 -32.49 -7.98
N PHE A 154 -9.79 -32.44 -7.00
CA PHE A 154 -8.58 -33.26 -6.98
C PHE A 154 -8.91 -34.76 -6.92
N VAL A 155 -9.75 -35.16 -5.97
CA VAL A 155 -10.22 -36.55 -5.84
C VAL A 155 -11.04 -36.95 -7.08
N GLY A 156 -11.92 -36.07 -7.55
CA GLY A 156 -12.71 -36.25 -8.77
C GLY A 156 -11.84 -36.58 -9.98
N LEU A 157 -10.80 -35.78 -10.25
CA LEU A 157 -9.87 -36.04 -11.33
C LEU A 157 -9.20 -37.42 -11.21
N ILE A 158 -8.70 -37.76 -10.00
CA ILE A 158 -8.06 -39.06 -9.76
C ILE A 158 -9.06 -40.20 -10.00
N THR A 159 -10.32 -40.05 -9.57
CA THR A 159 -11.36 -41.06 -9.80
C THR A 159 -11.72 -41.20 -11.28
N ILE A 160 -11.78 -40.10 -12.04
CA ILE A 160 -12.04 -40.10 -13.49
C ILE A 160 -10.90 -40.82 -14.23
N VAL A 161 -9.64 -40.51 -13.91
CA VAL A 161 -8.49 -41.20 -14.51
C VAL A 161 -8.52 -42.69 -14.14
N GLY A 162 -8.81 -43.03 -12.89
CA GLY A 162 -8.96 -44.42 -12.46
C GLY A 162 -10.04 -45.16 -13.25
N ALA A 163 -11.22 -44.55 -13.41
CA ALA A 163 -12.32 -45.12 -14.18
C ALA A 163 -11.97 -45.27 -15.66
N ALA A 164 -11.32 -44.27 -16.27
CA ALA A 164 -10.90 -44.32 -17.66
C ALA A 164 -9.94 -45.49 -17.96
N PHE A 165 -8.94 -45.73 -17.09
CA PHE A 165 -8.01 -46.85 -17.27
C PHE A 165 -8.60 -48.21 -16.89
N ARG A 166 -9.58 -48.24 -15.97
CA ARG A 166 -10.22 -49.49 -15.53
C ARG A 166 -11.26 -49.98 -16.53
N GLU A 167 -12.13 -49.08 -16.99
CA GLU A 167 -13.37 -49.42 -17.71
C GLU A 167 -13.52 -48.73 -19.07
N GLY A 168 -12.72 -47.71 -19.40
CA GLY A 168 -12.94 -46.85 -20.57
C GLY A 168 -12.90 -47.52 -21.96
N VAL A 169 -12.50 -48.79 -22.04
CA VAL A 169 -12.42 -49.58 -23.30
C VAL A 169 -13.23 -50.89 -23.19
N LEU A 170 -13.95 -51.11 -22.08
CA LEU A 170 -14.77 -52.32 -21.90
C LEU A 170 -16.16 -52.11 -22.50
N ALA A 171 -16.76 -53.20 -22.99
CA ALA A 171 -18.16 -53.17 -23.39
C ALA A 171 -19.07 -53.02 -22.15
N PRO A 172 -20.27 -52.42 -22.30
CA PRO A 172 -21.22 -52.33 -21.20
C PRO A 172 -21.52 -53.70 -20.58
N GLY A 173 -21.34 -53.83 -19.26
CA GLY A 173 -21.60 -55.06 -18.50
C GLY A 173 -20.40 -55.99 -18.31
N GLU A 174 -19.27 -55.71 -18.96
CA GLU A 174 -18.04 -56.50 -18.81
C GLU A 174 -17.24 -56.07 -17.56
N GLN A 175 -16.76 -57.04 -16.76
CA GLN A 175 -16.00 -56.72 -15.55
C GLN A 175 -14.49 -56.56 -15.81
N PRO A 176 -13.83 -55.58 -15.18
CA PRO A 176 -12.40 -55.38 -15.34
C PRO A 176 -11.59 -56.51 -14.69
N ASP A 177 -10.63 -57.04 -15.45
CA ASP A 177 -9.67 -58.04 -15.01
C ASP A 177 -8.66 -57.49 -13.96
N GLY A 178 -7.88 -58.39 -13.35
CA GLY A 178 -6.88 -58.03 -12.34
C GLY A 178 -5.80 -57.09 -12.89
N GLY A 179 -5.38 -57.28 -14.15
CA GLY A 179 -4.38 -56.45 -14.81
C GLY A 179 -4.84 -55.00 -15.00
N ARG A 180 -6.08 -54.76 -15.42
CA ARG A 180 -6.66 -53.40 -15.54
C ARG A 180 -6.81 -52.72 -14.19
N LYS A 181 -7.19 -53.45 -13.14
CA LYS A 181 -7.24 -52.90 -11.77
C LYS A 181 -5.87 -52.40 -11.29
N VAL A 182 -4.80 -53.13 -11.60
CA VAL A 182 -3.43 -52.69 -11.30
C VAL A 182 -3.04 -51.46 -12.13
N LYS A 183 -3.27 -51.48 -13.46
CA LYS A 183 -3.00 -50.33 -14.34
C LYS A 183 -3.73 -49.06 -13.90
N ALA A 184 -5.00 -49.17 -13.52
CA ALA A 184 -5.78 -48.05 -13.00
C ALA A 184 -5.21 -47.49 -11.70
N ARG A 185 -4.82 -48.35 -10.75
CA ARG A 185 -4.17 -47.91 -9.49
C ARG A 185 -2.83 -47.22 -9.75
N THR A 186 -2.02 -47.75 -10.66
CA THR A 186 -0.75 -47.11 -11.07
C THR A 186 -1.00 -45.76 -11.71
N ALA A 187 -1.97 -45.65 -12.63
CA ALA A 187 -2.34 -44.38 -13.26
C ALA A 187 -2.82 -43.35 -12.21
N MET A 188 -3.70 -43.75 -11.29
CA MET A 188 -4.16 -42.91 -10.18
C MET A 188 -2.99 -42.43 -9.30
N ALA A 189 -2.05 -43.31 -8.96
CA ALA A 189 -0.87 -42.95 -8.17
C ALA A 189 0.04 -41.95 -8.91
N LEU A 190 0.29 -42.18 -10.21
CA LEU A 190 1.07 -41.26 -11.05
C LEU A 190 0.39 -39.89 -11.19
N THR A 191 -0.93 -39.86 -11.44
CA THR A 191 -1.70 -38.62 -11.50
C THR A 191 -1.68 -37.88 -10.16
N THR A 192 -1.82 -38.59 -9.05
CA THR A 192 -1.75 -38.01 -7.71
C THR A 192 -0.38 -37.38 -7.47
N ALA A 193 0.70 -38.09 -7.77
CA ALA A 193 2.07 -37.60 -7.62
C ALA A 193 2.33 -36.36 -8.49
N PHE A 194 1.90 -36.40 -9.76
CA PHE A 194 2.01 -35.27 -10.68
C PHE A 194 1.25 -34.05 -10.16
N MET A 195 -0.01 -34.22 -9.76
CA MET A 195 -0.83 -33.11 -9.29
C MET A 195 -0.31 -32.55 -7.96
N ALA A 196 0.20 -33.41 -7.06
CA ALA A 196 0.85 -32.96 -5.83
C ALA A 196 2.09 -32.10 -6.13
N LEU A 197 2.89 -32.46 -7.14
CA LEU A 197 4.04 -31.67 -7.57
C LEU A 197 3.61 -30.32 -8.16
N VAL A 198 2.55 -30.29 -8.97
CA VAL A 198 1.99 -29.05 -9.53
C VAL A 198 1.47 -28.13 -8.41
N LEU A 199 0.69 -28.67 -7.46
CA LEU A 199 0.17 -27.92 -6.32
C LEU A 199 1.31 -27.40 -5.43
N PHE A 200 2.33 -28.22 -5.17
CA PHE A 200 3.51 -27.82 -4.42
C PHE A 200 4.29 -26.70 -5.14
N GLY A 201 4.53 -26.85 -6.44
CA GLY A 201 5.20 -25.84 -7.26
C GLY A 201 4.43 -24.51 -7.28
N GLY A 202 3.11 -24.58 -7.50
CA GLY A 202 2.22 -23.41 -7.46
C GLY A 202 2.21 -22.74 -6.08
N SER A 203 2.17 -23.52 -5.00
CA SER A 203 2.25 -23.00 -3.62
C SER A 203 3.57 -22.28 -3.36
N LYS A 204 4.70 -22.87 -3.76
CA LYS A 204 6.04 -22.25 -3.64
C LYS A 204 6.15 -20.96 -4.44
N TRP A 205 5.61 -20.94 -5.64
CA TRP A 205 5.56 -19.75 -6.50
C TRP A 205 4.73 -18.63 -5.85
N TRP A 206 3.50 -18.92 -5.40
CA TRP A 206 2.64 -17.95 -4.71
C TRP A 206 3.26 -17.41 -3.42
N THR A 207 3.93 -18.27 -2.64
CA THR A 207 4.66 -17.82 -1.43
C THR A 207 5.85 -16.93 -1.79
N GLY A 208 6.44 -17.13 -2.98
CA GLY A 208 7.46 -16.25 -3.55
C GLY A 208 6.90 -14.86 -3.85
N GLU A 209 5.76 -14.82 -4.55
CA GLU A 209 5.05 -13.58 -4.88
C GLU A 209 4.61 -12.83 -3.61
N GLU A 210 4.07 -13.55 -2.62
CA GLU A 210 3.70 -12.99 -1.31
C GLU A 210 4.92 -12.33 -0.63
N ARG A 211 6.08 -12.99 -0.64
CA ARG A 211 7.32 -12.45 -0.09
C ARG A 211 7.82 -11.23 -0.86
N ALA A 212 7.65 -11.20 -2.18
CA ALA A 212 8.00 -10.05 -3.02
C ALA A 212 7.09 -8.86 -2.67
N PHE A 213 5.78 -9.07 -2.58
CA PHE A 213 4.82 -8.04 -2.20
C PHE A 213 5.06 -7.51 -0.77
N ARG A 214 5.35 -8.38 0.21
CA ARG A 214 5.71 -7.93 1.58
C ARG A 214 6.93 -7.00 1.62
N ARG A 215 7.81 -7.10 0.64
CA ARG A 215 8.98 -6.22 0.51
C ARG A 215 8.63 -4.89 -0.15
N SER A 216 7.57 -4.83 -0.96
CA SER A 216 7.10 -3.60 -1.63
C SER A 216 6.15 -2.74 -0.77
N ILE A 217 5.65 -3.26 0.36
CA ILE A 217 4.90 -2.48 1.35
C ILE A 217 5.76 -1.30 1.80
N PHE A 218 5.18 -0.10 1.77
CA PHE A 218 5.85 1.14 2.14
C PHE A 218 6.33 1.10 3.58
N LYS A 219 7.57 1.54 3.79
CA LYS A 219 8.21 1.67 5.10
C LYS A 219 8.99 2.98 5.11
N PRO A 220 8.93 3.76 6.19
CA PRO A 220 9.80 4.92 6.35
C PRO A 220 11.27 4.52 6.23
N LEU A 221 12.08 5.39 5.64
CA LEU A 221 13.52 5.16 5.50
C LEU A 221 14.16 5.03 6.88
N LYS A 222 15.08 4.06 7.02
CA LYS A 222 15.90 3.98 8.22
C LYS A 222 16.82 5.20 8.33
N ALA A 223 16.77 5.85 9.49
CA ALA A 223 17.60 7.00 9.80
C ALA A 223 18.05 6.99 11.27
N SER A 224 19.11 7.74 11.57
CA SER A 224 19.62 7.98 12.91
C SER A 224 19.86 9.47 13.12
N ALA A 225 19.71 9.95 14.34
CA ALA A 225 19.98 11.33 14.71
C ALA A 225 21.00 11.38 15.85
N GLU A 226 22.00 12.23 15.73
CA GLU A 226 23.03 12.46 16.75
C GLU A 226 23.14 13.96 17.03
N ALA A 227 23.08 14.34 18.30
CA ALA A 227 23.27 15.71 18.73
C ALA A 227 24.71 15.90 19.23
N THR A 228 25.41 16.90 18.69
CA THR A 228 26.72 17.31 19.19
C THR A 228 26.55 18.45 20.18
N THR A 229 27.10 18.32 21.38
CA THR A 229 27.13 19.35 22.43
C THR A 229 28.43 20.15 22.36
N GLY A 230 28.38 21.47 22.56
CA GLY A 230 29.55 22.36 22.54
C GLY A 230 29.15 23.82 22.32
N ASN A 231 30.10 24.68 21.93
CA ASN A 231 29.84 26.11 21.68
C ASN A 231 28.84 26.37 20.53
N ALA A 232 28.71 25.43 19.60
CA ALA A 232 27.72 25.47 18.52
C ALA A 232 27.03 24.10 18.41
N PRO A 233 25.98 23.85 19.22
CA PRO A 233 25.27 22.59 19.19
C PRO A 233 24.66 22.33 17.81
N ARG A 234 24.76 21.08 17.34
CA ARG A 234 24.20 20.66 16.05
C ARG A 234 23.46 19.35 16.18
N LEU A 235 22.44 19.17 15.35
CA LEU A 235 21.79 17.89 15.15
C LEU A 235 22.18 17.36 13.76
N ASN A 236 22.77 16.18 13.74
CA ASN A 236 23.14 15.46 12.53
C ASN A 236 22.16 14.31 12.31
N PHE A 237 21.43 14.36 11.21
CA PHE A 237 20.46 13.36 10.79
C PHE A 237 21.01 12.57 9.60
N LEU A 238 21.18 11.26 9.78
CA LEU A 238 21.77 10.37 8.80
C LEU A 238 20.70 9.41 8.26
N ILE A 239 20.44 9.47 6.96
CA ILE A 239 19.63 8.45 6.28
C ILE A 239 20.52 7.23 6.02
N SER A 240 20.31 6.17 6.78
CA SER A 240 21.13 4.95 6.75
C SER A 240 20.53 3.84 5.89
N ASP A 241 19.32 4.04 5.37
CA ASP A 241 18.63 3.06 4.54
C ASP A 241 19.43 2.66 3.30
N SER A 242 19.47 1.35 3.01
CA SER A 242 20.21 0.83 1.87
C SER A 242 19.63 1.28 0.53
N ILE A 243 18.30 1.42 0.42
CA ILE A 243 17.65 1.92 -0.80
C ILE A 243 18.07 3.36 -1.06
N TRP A 244 18.18 4.17 0.00
CA TRP A 244 18.68 5.54 -0.11
C TRP A 244 20.16 5.55 -0.51
N ARG A 245 21.01 4.78 0.17
CA ARG A 245 22.47 4.79 -0.09
C ARG A 245 22.82 4.28 -1.48
N MET A 246 22.10 3.28 -1.98
CA MET A 246 22.34 2.64 -3.27
C MET A 246 21.50 3.21 -4.41
N ARG A 247 20.85 4.37 -4.21
CA ARG A 247 19.94 5.00 -5.19
C ARG A 247 20.54 5.26 -6.57
N ASN A 248 21.86 5.38 -6.66
CA ASN A 248 22.58 5.59 -7.92
C ASN A 248 23.06 4.28 -8.57
N ASP A 249 22.92 3.12 -7.91
CA ASP A 249 23.31 1.81 -8.43
C ASP A 249 22.09 1.07 -9.00
N SER A 250 21.87 1.24 -10.30
CA SER A 250 20.76 0.59 -11.02
C SER A 250 20.80 -0.94 -10.97
N ALA A 251 21.98 -1.55 -10.88
CA ALA A 251 22.12 -3.00 -10.79
C ALA A 251 21.77 -3.50 -9.38
N TRP A 252 22.12 -2.75 -8.34
CA TRP A 252 21.67 -3.01 -6.98
C TRP A 252 20.16 -2.85 -6.85
N LEU A 253 19.59 -1.76 -7.36
CA LEU A 253 18.14 -1.53 -7.31
C LEU A 253 17.35 -2.65 -7.99
N ARG A 254 17.77 -3.07 -9.20
CA ARG A 254 17.14 -4.17 -9.94
C ARG A 254 17.22 -5.50 -9.18
N ARG A 255 18.39 -5.85 -8.63
CA ARG A 255 18.56 -7.09 -7.84
C ARG A 255 17.72 -7.11 -6.56
N ASN A 256 17.47 -5.95 -5.97
CA ASN A 256 16.69 -5.81 -4.74
C ASN A 256 15.22 -5.46 -5.00
N SER A 257 14.78 -5.43 -6.26
CA SER A 257 13.40 -5.05 -6.63
C SER A 257 12.96 -3.71 -6.04
N ALA A 258 13.91 -2.76 -5.93
CA ALA A 258 13.66 -1.43 -5.41
C ALA A 258 13.21 -0.50 -6.55
N SER A 259 12.23 0.37 -6.26
CA SER A 259 11.74 1.36 -7.20
C SER A 259 12.83 2.32 -7.65
N ARG A 260 12.69 2.84 -8.88
CA ARG A 260 13.58 3.87 -9.41
C ARG A 260 13.46 5.12 -8.52
N TRP A 261 14.60 5.55 -7.98
CA TRP A 261 14.68 6.75 -7.17
C TRP A 261 14.56 8.01 -8.03
N THR A 262 13.89 9.04 -7.51
CA THR A 262 13.88 10.40 -8.06
C THR A 262 14.59 11.34 -7.09
N PRO A 263 15.31 12.36 -7.58
CA PRO A 263 15.94 13.39 -6.74
C PRO A 263 14.98 14.01 -5.73
N ILE A 264 15.53 14.53 -4.63
CA ILE A 264 14.77 15.38 -3.71
C ILE A 264 14.81 16.83 -4.18
N ILE A 265 13.71 17.53 -3.96
CA ILE A 265 13.57 18.95 -4.24
C ILE A 265 13.33 19.73 -2.95
N PRO A 266 13.66 21.03 -2.93
CA PRO A 266 13.28 21.88 -1.82
C PRO A 266 11.77 22.03 -1.73
N ASP A 267 11.20 21.76 -0.55
CA ASP A 267 9.85 22.17 -0.17
C ASP A 267 9.91 23.46 0.63
N HIS A 268 9.14 24.47 0.24
CA HIS A 268 9.26 25.85 0.76
C HIS A 268 10.72 26.37 0.83
N GLY A 269 11.56 25.96 -0.13
CA GLY A 269 12.97 26.32 -0.22
C GLY A 269 13.91 25.54 0.70
N LYS A 270 13.46 24.46 1.36
CA LYS A 270 14.24 23.61 2.27
C LYS A 270 14.25 22.16 1.78
N LEU A 271 15.41 21.52 1.78
CA LEU A 271 15.53 20.12 1.32
C LEU A 271 14.92 19.09 2.28
N MET A 272 14.75 19.47 3.55
CA MET A 272 14.20 18.61 4.59
C MET A 272 13.54 19.47 5.67
N HIS A 273 12.38 19.03 6.12
CA HIS A 273 11.76 19.51 7.35
C HIS A 273 12.01 18.47 8.45
N LEU A 274 12.82 18.83 9.44
CA LEU A 274 13.20 17.93 10.52
C LEU A 274 12.48 18.35 11.81
N PHE A 275 11.76 17.42 12.41
CA PHE A 275 10.97 17.63 13.62
C PHE A 275 11.57 16.84 14.77
N ALA A 276 12.00 17.51 15.83
CA ALA A 276 12.42 16.86 17.07
C ALA A 276 11.34 17.07 18.14
N VAL A 277 10.76 15.98 18.64
CA VAL A 277 9.66 15.99 19.62
C VAL A 277 10.11 15.27 20.88
N ARG A 278 9.97 15.93 22.04
CA ARG A 278 10.35 15.33 23.32
C ARG A 278 9.38 14.21 23.69
N GLU A 279 9.91 13.08 24.12
CA GLU A 279 9.12 11.96 24.65
C GLU A 279 9.31 11.81 26.17
N PRO A 280 8.29 11.30 26.90
CA PRO A 280 6.97 10.88 26.41
C PRO A 280 5.89 11.98 26.47
N ASP A 281 6.20 13.12 27.07
CA ASP A 281 5.24 14.16 27.45
C ASP A 281 4.95 15.20 26.36
N LEU A 282 5.68 15.14 25.23
CA LEU A 282 5.54 16.07 24.10
C LEU A 282 5.74 17.54 24.50
N SER A 283 6.46 17.79 25.61
CA SER A 283 6.57 19.12 26.22
C SER A 283 7.55 20.07 25.52
N ALA A 284 8.34 19.57 24.56
CA ALA A 284 9.24 20.38 23.75
C ALA A 284 9.26 19.92 22.29
N PHE A 285 9.44 20.88 21.39
CA PHE A 285 9.41 20.72 19.94
C PHE A 285 10.46 21.63 19.28
N ALA A 286 11.13 21.12 18.25
CA ALA A 286 11.93 21.93 17.34
C ALA A 286 11.67 21.55 15.88
N HIS A 287 11.48 22.57 15.04
CA HIS A 287 11.43 22.46 13.59
C HIS A 287 12.72 23.00 13.00
N LEU A 288 13.48 22.14 12.33
CA LEU A 288 14.80 22.43 11.81
C LEU A 288 14.82 22.23 10.29
N HIS A 289 15.67 23.00 9.62
CA HIS A 289 15.89 22.90 8.18
C HIS A 289 17.36 22.55 7.93
N PRO A 290 17.74 21.27 8.05
CA PRO A 290 19.13 20.87 7.90
C PRO A 290 19.57 20.97 6.44
N VAL A 291 20.87 21.22 6.27
CA VAL A 291 21.54 21.22 4.97
C VAL A 291 22.40 19.96 4.85
N THR A 292 22.67 19.52 3.63
CA THR A 292 23.48 18.32 3.37
C THR A 292 24.67 18.67 2.47
N ALA A 293 25.81 18.00 2.70
CA ALA A 293 27.00 18.10 1.87
C ALA A 293 27.29 16.80 1.09
N ASP A 294 26.74 15.68 1.54
CA ASP A 294 27.04 14.33 1.05
C ASP A 294 25.78 13.55 0.67
N SER A 295 24.60 14.20 0.68
CA SER A 295 23.26 13.68 0.35
C SER A 295 22.74 12.52 1.22
N VAL A 296 23.43 12.21 2.31
CA VAL A 296 22.99 11.20 3.30
C VAL A 296 22.96 11.76 4.72
N THR A 297 23.81 12.74 5.00
CA THR A 297 23.95 13.44 6.28
C THR A 297 23.39 14.85 6.15
N PHE A 298 22.43 15.16 7.01
CA PHE A 298 21.71 16.43 7.08
C PHE A 298 22.01 17.06 8.43
N SER A 299 22.59 18.27 8.45
CA SER A 299 23.00 18.95 9.68
C SER A 299 22.29 20.28 9.85
N ALA A 300 21.75 20.52 11.04
CA ALA A 300 21.17 21.80 11.47
C ALA A 300 21.78 22.27 12.79
N ALA A 301 21.80 23.58 13.02
CA ALA A 301 22.04 24.12 14.35
C ALA A 301 20.92 23.66 15.29
N LEU A 302 21.28 23.18 16.47
CA LEU A 302 20.33 22.69 17.47
C LEU A 302 20.00 23.84 18.43
N PRO A 303 18.74 24.33 18.49
CA PRO A 303 18.35 25.33 19.47
C PRO A 303 18.47 24.77 20.90
N PRO A 304 18.53 25.62 21.93
CA PRO A 304 18.44 25.18 23.31
C PRO A 304 17.17 24.37 23.53
N LEU A 305 17.33 23.10 23.92
CA LEU A 305 16.24 22.18 24.19
C LEU A 305 16.41 21.58 25.59
N PRO A 306 15.33 21.37 26.36
CA PRO A 306 15.40 20.70 27.64
C PRO A 306 16.05 19.31 27.50
N PRO A 307 16.90 18.90 28.47
CA PRO A 307 17.41 17.54 28.50
C PRO A 307 16.29 16.50 28.48
N GLY A 308 16.49 15.42 27.74
CA GLY A 308 15.52 14.34 27.64
C GLY A 308 15.69 13.51 26.38
N ARG A 309 14.76 12.56 26.21
CA ARG A 309 14.67 11.74 25.01
C ARG A 309 13.82 12.45 23.98
N TYR A 310 14.28 12.47 22.73
CA TYR A 310 13.56 13.02 21.60
C TYR A 310 13.34 11.95 20.54
N ARG A 311 12.19 12.00 19.88
CA ARG A 311 11.97 11.32 18.62
C ARG A 311 12.11 12.34 17.50
N VAL A 312 12.88 11.97 16.47
CA VAL A 312 13.20 12.85 15.34
C VAL A 312 12.59 12.29 14.06
N TYR A 313 11.87 13.11 13.33
CA TYR A 313 11.24 12.78 12.05
C TYR A 313 11.81 13.71 10.98
N GLY A 314 12.15 13.16 9.81
CA GLY A 314 12.58 13.93 8.65
C GLY A 314 11.59 13.75 7.52
N ASP A 315 11.06 14.85 7.03
CA ASP A 315 10.19 14.92 5.86
C ASP A 315 11.00 15.47 4.67
N ILE A 316 10.90 14.81 3.53
CA ILE A 316 11.61 15.11 2.29
C ILE A 316 10.66 14.97 1.11
N VAL A 317 10.81 15.83 0.12
CA VAL A 317 9.97 15.79 -1.08
C VAL A 317 10.80 15.34 -2.26
N HIS A 318 10.35 14.29 -2.94
CA HIS A 318 10.91 13.83 -4.19
C HIS A 318 10.39 14.66 -5.37
N GLU A 319 11.16 14.76 -6.47
CA GLU A 319 10.75 15.40 -7.73
C GLU A 319 9.44 14.82 -8.31
N SER A 320 9.15 13.56 -8.00
CA SER A 320 7.88 12.93 -8.39
C SER A 320 6.68 13.53 -7.66
N GLY A 321 6.86 14.25 -6.55
CA GLY A 321 5.81 14.66 -5.61
C GLY A 321 5.54 13.63 -4.51
N PHE A 322 6.35 12.58 -4.42
CA PHE A 322 6.30 11.64 -3.30
C PHE A 322 6.96 12.24 -2.05
N THR A 323 6.28 12.14 -0.92
CA THR A 323 6.71 12.67 0.39
C THR A 323 6.65 11.57 1.43
#